data_AF-A0AAW3H8F7-F1
#
_entry.id   AF-A0AAW3H8F7-F1
#
_cell.length_a   1.000
_cell.length_b   1.000
_cell.length_c   1.000
_cell.angle_alpha   90.00
_cell.angle_beta   90.00
_cell.angle_gamma   90.00
#
_symmetry.space_group_name_H-M   'P 1'
#
loop_
_entity.id
_entity.type
_entity.pdbx_description
1 polymer ?
#
loop_
_entity_poly.entity_id
_entity_poly.type
_entity_poly.pdbx_seq_one_letter_code
_entity_poly.pdbx_strand_id
1 'polypeptide(L)'
;MKADKSEKERQELHEKILQVEQKEDEFMLLKRQYENSLGNFATDFQYLTTQMETLLYEHPQNATTLSRDLADTQSLNQQVKNYVDVQMDELGKLSHQTRNAMEEEREKLIKERNSLPWE
;
A
#
# COMPACT_ATOMS: atom_id res chain seq x y z
N MET A 1 17.97 9.13 -46.63
CA MET A 1 18.20 9.18 -45.17
C MET A 1 18.89 7.89 -44.79
N LYS A 2 20.02 7.93 -44.06
CA LYS A 2 20.62 6.71 -43.52
C LYS A 2 19.62 6.11 -42.53
N ALA A 3 19.39 4.80 -42.59
CA ALA A 3 18.57 4.11 -41.59
C ALA A 3 19.31 4.15 -40.25
N ASP A 4 18.60 4.45 -39.16
CA ASP A 4 19.17 4.45 -37.81
C ASP A 4 19.59 3.01 -37.47
N LYS A 5 20.89 2.79 -37.28
CA LYS A 5 21.45 1.45 -37.04
C LYS A 5 20.89 0.81 -35.78
N SER A 6 20.52 1.61 -34.79
CA SER A 6 20.04 1.16 -33.49
C SER A 6 18.54 1.42 -33.30
N GLU A 7 17.77 1.63 -34.38
CA GLU A 7 16.34 1.92 -34.29
C GLU A 7 15.57 0.83 -33.54
N LYS A 8 15.89 -0.44 -33.85
CA LYS A 8 15.28 -1.59 -33.16
C LYS A 8 15.65 -1.62 -31.67
N GLU A 9 16.91 -1.38 -31.33
CA GLU A 9 17.38 -1.37 -29.94
C GLU A 9 16.75 -0.21 -29.14
N ARG A 10 16.62 0.98 -29.75
CA ARG A 10 15.91 2.11 -29.14
C ARG A 10 14.45 1.78 -28.88
N GLN A 11 13.79 1.13 -29.84
CA GLN A 11 12.40 0.73 -29.71
C GLN A 11 12.22 -0.30 -28.59
N GLU A 12 13.08 -1.31 -28.51
CA GLU A 12 13.07 -2.31 -27.42
C GLU A 12 13.29 -1.66 -26.04
N LEU A 13 14.22 -0.70 -25.93
CA LEU A 13 14.42 0.06 -24.69
C LEU A 13 13.24 0.96 -24.36
N HIS A 14 12.58 1.54 -25.36
CA HIS A 14 11.38 2.33 -25.16
C HIS A 14 10.23 1.47 -24.61
N GLU A 15 10.02 0.28 -25.17
CA GLU A 15 9.01 -0.67 -24.68
C GLU A 15 9.28 -1.09 -23.23
N LYS A 16 10.55 -1.33 -22.86
CA LYS A 16 10.93 -1.63 -21.47
C LYS A 16 10.62 -0.47 -20.53
N ILE A 17 10.87 0.78 -20.94
CA ILE A 17 10.53 1.97 -20.14
C ILE A 17 9.03 2.03 -19.88
N LEU A 18 8.22 1.83 -20.92
CA LEU A 18 6.75 1.80 -20.79
C LEU A 18 6.27 0.69 -19.85
N GLN A 19 6.91 -0.48 -19.88
CA GLN A 19 6.59 -1.58 -18.97
C GLN A 19 6.90 -1.24 -17.50
N VAL A 20 8.00 -0.51 -17.23
CA VAL A 20 8.33 -0.05 -15.87
C VAL A 20 7.30 0.98 -15.39
N GLU A 21 6.92 1.92 -16.24
CA GLU A 21 5.87 2.91 -15.96
C GLU A 21 4.53 2.23 -15.65
N GLN A 22 4.12 1.26 -16.46
CA GLN A 22 2.89 0.51 -16.22
C GLN A 22 2.92 -0.25 -14.88
N LYS A 23 4.04 -0.89 -14.53
CA LYS A 23 4.18 -1.60 -13.24
C LYS A 23 4.10 -0.65 -12.06
N GLU A 24 4.63 0.56 -12.19
CA GLU A 24 4.52 1.59 -11.15
C GLU A 24 3.06 2.00 -10.94
N ASP A 25 2.31 2.24 -12.02
CA ASP A 25 0.88 2.57 -11.96
C ASP A 25 0.06 1.45 -11.31
N GLU A 26 0.30 0.20 -11.72
CA GLU A 26 -0.35 -0.99 -11.14
C GLU A 26 -0.04 -1.13 -9.64
N PHE A 27 1.22 -0.91 -9.25
CA PHE A 27 1.63 -0.91 -7.85
C PHE A 27 0.93 0.18 -7.04
N MET A 28 0.85 1.41 -7.57
CA MET A 28 0.18 2.53 -6.90
C MET A 28 -1.31 2.29 -6.74
N LEU A 29 -1.96 1.66 -7.71
CA LEU A 29 -3.36 1.25 -7.61
C LEU A 29 -3.55 0.21 -6.50
N LEU A 30 -2.74 -0.84 -6.48
CA LEU A 30 -2.81 -1.90 -5.48
C LEU A 30 -2.55 -1.37 -4.07
N LYS A 31 -1.53 -0.52 -3.91
CA LYS A 31 -1.24 0.18 -2.65
C LYS A 31 -2.47 0.92 -2.14
N ARG A 32 -3.10 1.74 -2.98
CA ARG A 32 -4.29 2.51 -2.60
C ARG A 32 -5.46 1.62 -2.21
N GLN A 33 -5.66 0.50 -2.91
CA GLN A 33 -6.69 -0.48 -2.55
C GLN A 33 -6.43 -1.08 -1.17
N TYR A 34 -5.18 -1.42 -0.86
CA TYR A 34 -4.79 -1.95 0.44
C TYR A 34 -4.95 -0.91 1.57
N GLU A 35 -4.54 0.35 1.35
CA GLU A 35 -4.76 1.46 2.29
C GLU A 35 -6.24 1.65 2.62
N ASN A 36 -7.10 1.62 1.59
CA ASN A 36 -8.55 1.70 1.79
C ASN A 36 -9.08 0.49 2.57
N SER A 37 -8.57 -0.72 2.29
CA SER A 37 -8.97 -1.93 3.01
C SER A 37 -8.60 -1.85 4.50
N LEU A 38 -7.42 -1.34 4.84
CA LEU A 38 -7.00 -1.13 6.23
C LEU A 38 -7.86 -0.09 6.94
N GLY A 39 -8.17 1.03 6.27
CA GLY A 39 -9.06 2.07 6.80
C GLY A 39 -10.48 1.57 7.05
N ASN A 40 -11.03 0.79 6.10
CA ASN A 40 -12.34 0.16 6.27
C ASN A 40 -12.33 -0.84 7.42
N PHE A 41 -11.30 -1.69 7.51
CA PHE A 41 -11.15 -2.65 8.61
C PHE A 41 -11.14 -1.95 9.98
N ALA A 42 -10.38 -0.86 10.15
CA ALA A 42 -10.36 -0.09 11.39
C ALA A 42 -11.75 0.48 11.73
N THR A 43 -12.44 1.00 10.72
CA THR A 43 -13.77 1.61 10.86
C THR A 43 -14.83 0.59 11.26
N ASP A 44 -14.87 -0.55 10.56
CA ASP A 44 -15.80 -1.64 10.84
C ASP A 44 -15.55 -2.22 12.24
N PHE A 45 -14.29 -2.38 12.61
CA PHE A 45 -13.91 -2.86 13.93
C PHE A 45 -14.35 -1.91 15.03
N GLN A 46 -14.10 -0.61 14.84
CA GLN A 46 -14.53 0.42 15.78
C GLN A 46 -16.05 0.39 15.94
N TYR A 47 -16.80 0.31 14.84
CA TYR A 47 -18.25 0.18 14.87
C TYR A 47 -18.71 -1.04 15.69
N LEU A 48 -18.12 -2.21 15.45
CA LEU A 48 -18.45 -3.43 16.20
C LEU A 48 -18.15 -3.29 17.70
N THR A 49 -16.99 -2.72 18.06
CA THR A 49 -16.64 -2.52 19.47
C THR A 49 -17.59 -1.57 20.18
N THR A 50 -18.02 -0.48 19.54
CA THR A 50 -19.03 0.45 20.11
C THR A 50 -20.39 -0.24 20.31
N GLN A 51 -20.82 -1.08 19.36
CA GLN A 51 -22.04 -1.86 19.52
C GLN A 51 -21.93 -2.87 20.67
N MET A 52 -20.78 -3.52 20.81
CA MET A 52 -20.51 -4.44 21.91
C MET A 52 -20.51 -3.74 23.27
N GLU A 53 -19.86 -2.57 23.39
CA GLU A 53 -19.89 -1.75 24.60
C GLU A 53 -21.34 -1.36 24.98
N THR A 54 -22.14 -0.96 24.00
CA THR A 54 -23.56 -0.62 24.20
C THR A 54 -24.34 -1.79 24.78
N LEU A 55 -24.20 -2.99 24.18
CA LEU A 55 -24.87 -4.20 24.66
C LEU A 55 -24.45 -4.61 26.07
N LEU A 56 -23.16 -4.43 26.41
CA LEU A 56 -22.65 -4.70 27.76
C LEU A 56 -23.32 -3.79 28.80
N TYR A 57 -23.56 -2.52 28.46
CA TYR A 57 -24.29 -1.59 29.32
C TYR A 57 -25.79 -1.90 29.43
N GLU A 58 -26.43 -2.34 28.35
CA GLU A 58 -27.87 -2.66 28.32
C GLU A 58 -28.21 -3.96 29.08
N HIS A 59 -27.29 -4.93 29.07
CA HIS A 59 -27.50 -6.25 29.66
C HIS A 59 -26.38 -6.67 30.63
N PRO A 60 -26.18 -5.93 31.74
CA PRO A 60 -25.08 -6.20 32.66
C PRO A 60 -25.34 -7.48 33.45
N GLN A 61 -24.40 -8.42 33.42
CA GLN A 61 -24.46 -9.64 34.23
C GLN A 61 -24.19 -9.35 35.71
N ASN A 62 -23.06 -8.69 35.99
CA ASN A 62 -22.69 -8.11 37.29
C ASN A 62 -21.60 -7.05 37.07
N ALA A 63 -21.35 -6.20 38.07
CA ALA A 63 -20.40 -5.09 37.95
C ALA A 63 -18.95 -5.52 37.63
N THR A 64 -18.51 -6.65 38.19
CA THR A 64 -17.15 -7.16 37.97
C THR A 64 -16.96 -7.69 36.54
N THR A 65 -17.91 -8.49 36.05
CA THR A 65 -17.93 -9.00 34.69
C THR A 65 -18.06 -7.87 33.68
N LEU A 66 -18.94 -6.90 33.91
CA LEU A 66 -19.08 -5.72 33.06
C LEU A 66 -17.76 -4.95 32.92
N SER A 67 -17.09 -4.66 34.04
CA SER A 67 -15.81 -3.93 34.04
C SER A 67 -14.73 -4.67 33.25
N ARG A 68 -14.61 -5.99 33.45
CA ARG A 68 -13.66 -6.82 32.73
C ARG A 68 -13.95 -6.84 31.22
N ASP A 69 -15.19 -7.12 30.84
CA ASP A 69 -15.54 -7.29 29.43
C ASP A 69 -15.44 -5.96 28.65
N LEU A 70 -15.67 -4.82 29.31
CA LEU A 70 -15.39 -3.49 28.75
C LEU A 70 -13.88 -3.24 28.57
N ALA A 71 -13.07 -3.58 29.57
CA ALA A 71 -11.62 -3.44 29.47
C ALA A 71 -11.04 -4.32 28.34
N ASP A 72 -11.56 -5.54 28.18
CA ASP A 72 -11.18 -6.44 27.09
C ASP A 72 -11.56 -5.86 25.72
N THR A 73 -12.76 -5.28 25.60
CA THR A 73 -13.23 -4.64 24.36
C THR A 73 -12.36 -3.43 23.98
N GLN A 74 -12.02 -2.59 24.95
CA GLN A 74 -11.14 -1.44 24.75
C GLN A 74 -9.72 -1.86 24.38
N SER A 75 -9.18 -2.89 25.04
CA SER A 75 -7.86 -3.46 24.74
C SER A 75 -7.82 -3.99 23.30
N LEU A 76 -8.86 -4.70 22.87
CA LEU A 76 -8.95 -5.23 21.52
C LEU A 76 -9.05 -4.12 20.46
N ASN A 77 -9.84 -3.08 20.72
CA ASN A 77 -9.91 -1.90 19.85
C ASN A 77 -8.54 -1.22 19.70
N GLN A 78 -7.80 -1.09 20.80
CA GLN A 78 -6.44 -0.52 20.76
C GLN A 78 -5.47 -1.40 19.97
N GLN A 79 -5.55 -2.72 20.11
CA GLN A 79 -4.71 -3.64 19.34
C GLN A 79 -4.96 -3.51 17.83
N VAL A 80 -6.23 -3.38 17.42
CA VAL A 80 -6.57 -3.19 16.01
C VAL A 80 -6.07 -1.87 15.47
N LYS A 81 -6.20 -0.77 16.23
CA LYS A 81 -5.64 0.54 15.85
C LYS A 81 -4.13 0.46 15.64
N ASN A 82 -3.42 -0.13 16.62
CA ASN A 82 -1.97 -0.29 16.53
C ASN A 82 -1.57 -1.16 15.33
N TYR A 83 -2.32 -2.24 15.05
CA TYR A 83 -2.07 -3.08 13.88
C TYR A 83 -2.19 -2.29 12.58
N VAL A 84 -3.26 -1.50 12.42
CA VAL A 84 -3.48 -0.67 11.24
C VAL A 84 -2.37 0.37 11.08
N ASP A 85 -1.98 1.04 12.17
CA ASP A 85 -0.88 2.02 12.14
C ASP A 85 0.44 1.40 11.70
N VAL A 86 0.80 0.23 12.24
CA VAL A 86 2.01 -0.52 11.84
C VAL A 86 1.96 -0.93 10.37
N GLN A 87 0.83 -1.47 9.92
CA GLN A 87 0.67 -1.87 8.52
C GLN A 87 0.75 -0.69 7.55
N MET A 88 0.20 0.47 7.92
CA MET A 88 0.32 1.69 7.11
C MET A 88 1.76 2.20 7.03
N ASP A 89 2.52 2.17 8.13
CA ASP A 89 3.93 2.57 8.15
C ASP A 89 4.80 1.61 7.31
N GLU A 90 4.60 0.29 7.47
CA GLU A 90 5.29 -0.74 6.68
C GLU A 90 5.00 -0.58 5.18
N LEU A 91 3.73 -0.34 4.82
CA LEU A 91 3.34 -0.09 3.44
C LEU A 91 3.97 1.18 2.88
N GLY A 92 4.05 2.24 3.68
CA GLY A 92 4.72 3.49 3.31
C GLY A 92 6.20 3.28 2.99
N LYS A 93 6.90 2.52 3.84
CA LYS A 93 8.32 2.16 3.64
C LYS A 93 8.51 1.31 2.39
N LEU A 94 7.69 0.28 2.20
CA LEU A 94 7.73 -0.58 1.02
C LEU A 94 7.48 0.25 -0.25
N SER A 95 6.45 1.09 -0.24
CA SER A 95 6.11 1.96 -1.36
C SER A 95 7.26 2.89 -1.76
N HIS A 96 7.95 3.47 -0.78
CA HIS A 96 9.10 4.33 -1.05
C HIS A 96 10.25 3.54 -1.68
N GLN A 97 10.55 2.35 -1.17
CA GLN A 97 11.61 1.50 -1.71
C GLN A 97 11.29 1.04 -3.13
N THR A 98 10.07 0.57 -3.38
CA THR A 98 9.63 0.11 -4.70
C THR A 98 9.68 1.24 -5.73
N ARG A 99 9.19 2.43 -5.38
CA ARG A 99 9.21 3.58 -6.29
C ARG A 99 10.64 4.00 -6.66
N ASN A 100 11.53 4.09 -5.67
CA ASN A 100 12.93 4.41 -5.93
C ASN A 100 13.59 3.39 -6.85
N ALA A 101 13.35 2.10 -6.63
CA ALA A 101 13.91 1.03 -7.48
C ALA A 101 13.40 1.13 -8.93
N MET A 102 12.11 1.39 -9.13
CA MET A 102 11.52 1.59 -10.47
C MET A 102 12.05 2.86 -11.15
N GLU A 103 12.24 3.95 -10.39
CA GLU A 103 12.82 5.20 -10.88
C GLU A 103 14.28 5.00 -11.34
N GLU A 104 15.10 4.32 -10.54
CA GLU A 104 16.47 3.96 -10.90
C GLU A 104 16.53 3.07 -12.16
N GLU A 105 15.64 2.07 -12.26
CA GLU A 105 15.53 1.21 -13.44
C GLU A 105 15.17 2.02 -14.70
N ARG A 106 14.16 2.87 -14.61
CA ARG A 106 13.73 3.74 -15.72
C ARG A 106 14.84 4.71 -16.14
N GLU A 107 15.53 5.34 -15.20
CA GLU A 107 16.66 6.21 -15.51
C GLU A 107 17.77 5.47 -16.26
N LYS A 108 18.08 4.24 -15.83
CA LYS A 108 19.10 3.40 -16.47
C LYS A 108 18.70 3.09 -17.91
N LEU A 109 17.45 2.69 -18.15
CA LEU A 109 16.94 2.40 -19.50
C LEU A 109 16.94 3.65 -20.38
N ILE A 110 16.58 4.82 -19.84
CA ILE A 110 16.63 6.09 -20.57
C ILE A 110 18.07 6.44 -20.96
N LYS A 111 19.02 6.31 -20.02
CA LYS A 111 20.45 6.55 -20.28
C LYS A 111 20.99 5.61 -21.35
N GLU A 112 20.66 4.32 -21.27
CA GLU A 112 21.03 3.31 -22.27
C GLU A 112 20.48 3.67 -23.65
N ARG A 113 19.18 3.96 -23.75
CA ARG A 113 18.53 4.35 -25.00
C ARG A 113 19.16 5.60 -25.63
N ASN A 114 19.46 6.59 -24.79
CA ASN A 114 20.05 7.86 -25.23
C ASN A 114 21.52 7.71 -25.65
N SER A 115 22.21 6.67 -25.19
CA SER A 115 23.60 6.37 -25.56
C SER A 115 23.74 5.67 -26.92
N LEU A 116 22.64 5.18 -27.51
CA LEU A 116 22.66 4.44 -28.76
C LEU A 116 23.03 5.34 -29.96
N PRO A 117 23.91 4.87 -30.87
CA PRO A 117 24.39 5.64 -32.02
C PRO A 117 23.31 5.78 -33.09
N TRP A 118 23.17 6.98 -33.66
CA TRP A 118 22.17 7.30 -34.69
C TRP A 118 22.61 7.00 -36.13
N GLU A 119 23.91 6.67 -36.36
CA GLU A 119 24.51 6.46 -37.69
C GLU A 119 25.30 5.15 -37.86
#